data_AF-A0A7Z2ZHU3-F1
#
_entry.id   AF-A0A7Z2ZHU3-F1
#
_cell.length_a   1.000
_cell.length_b   1.000
_cell.length_c   1.000
_cell.angle_alpha   90.00
_cell.angle_beta   90.00
_cell.angle_gamma   90.00
#
_symmetry.space_group_name_H-M   'P 1'
#
loop_
_entity.id
_entity.type
_entity.pdbx_description
1 polymer ?
#
loop_
_entity_poly.entity_id
_entity_poly.type
_entity_poly.pdbx_seq_one_letter_code
_entity_poly.pdbx_strand_id
1 'polypeptide(L)'
;MIRKNALYLALFSAVSGSALAVPPTEMDAAPVSTAPQAAKLGAATLQSASLRGGILPTRVVQLGAPSGQELRSVREKRIAQVKHGQPLQIGFSRAVTQPLVNLAKLDWQMAGDGSRVATLKLGSAQAASLRAALVLRGAGATPGDPSRVTLRFAGDDGRVFEQSGASFVGTGDAIGWSPTVNGDNLLVEISLPAGLYPENFSLSVPQLSHLDISPTASPRDMMTIAIGESDSCQNDIVCRANPTAGFTSAAKAVARMVFTTSQGSFLCTGTLLNNTNTPKRNLFWTAAHCISTQTVANTLQTYWFYDAASCNGNTASSQATTLSGGAFLRHANTTRDTALLELKTAPPSGAFYAAWNSAAIGSTGTSIVGIHHPAGDVKKYSLGSVTGLNTSIDGKSPFYRVVWNDGVTEGGSSGSGLFTIASGGAYQLRGGLYGGYSYCAAQTDPDYYSRFSDVYSSISTFFGQ
;
A
#
# COMPACT_ATOMS: atom_id res chain seq x y z
N MET A 1 38.64 11.27 79.13
CA MET A 1 38.78 11.71 77.72
C MET A 1 38.02 10.72 76.84
N ILE A 2 36.68 10.76 76.79
CA ILE A 2 35.83 11.49 75.83
C ILE A 2 36.32 11.43 74.37
N ARG A 3 35.70 10.55 73.56
CA ARG A 3 35.14 10.80 72.21
C ARG A 3 34.56 9.48 71.66
N LYS A 4 33.23 9.34 71.62
CA LYS A 4 32.30 9.65 70.50
C LYS A 4 32.20 8.48 69.50
N ASN A 5 31.13 7.70 69.58
CA ASN A 5 30.50 7.04 68.44
C ASN A 5 28.99 7.33 68.50
N ALA A 6 28.54 8.20 67.60
CA ALA A 6 27.13 8.52 67.40
C ALA A 6 26.53 7.47 66.44
N LEU A 7 25.52 6.74 66.91
CA LEU A 7 24.71 5.87 66.07
C LEU A 7 23.63 6.76 65.40
N TYR A 8 23.74 6.97 64.10
CA TYR A 8 22.68 7.58 63.30
C TYR A 8 21.70 6.49 62.85
N LEU A 9 20.48 6.51 63.40
CA LEU A 9 19.35 5.75 62.86
C LEU A 9 18.83 6.49 61.61
N ALA A 10 19.05 5.93 60.43
CA ALA A 10 18.42 6.40 59.20
C ALA A 10 17.05 5.72 59.05
N LEU A 11 15.96 6.44 59.30
CA LEU A 11 14.63 6.08 58.81
C LEU A 11 14.59 6.41 57.31
N PHE A 12 14.64 5.40 56.45
CA PHE A 12 14.19 5.55 55.06
C PHE A 12 12.74 5.07 54.97
N SER A 13 11.83 6.04 54.95
CA SER A 13 10.44 5.86 54.56
C SER A 13 10.36 5.40 53.11
N ALA A 14 9.92 4.16 52.90
CA ALA A 14 9.58 3.64 51.58
C ALA A 14 8.32 4.34 51.06
N VAL A 15 8.49 5.33 50.17
CA VAL A 15 7.39 5.84 49.35
C VAL A 15 7.17 4.82 48.25
N SER A 16 6.24 3.90 48.45
CA SER A 16 5.69 3.04 47.41
C SER A 16 4.86 3.91 46.46
N GLY A 17 5.54 4.52 45.49
CA GLY A 17 4.88 5.15 44.35
C GLY A 17 4.21 4.08 43.51
N SER A 18 2.92 3.86 43.71
CA SER A 18 2.09 3.16 42.74
C SER A 18 2.13 3.98 41.45
N ALA A 19 2.94 3.55 40.47
CA ALA A 19 2.87 4.10 39.13
C ALA A 19 1.45 3.83 38.60
N LEU A 20 0.59 4.84 38.64
CA LEU A 20 -0.73 4.77 38.03
C LEU A 20 -0.50 4.50 36.54
N ALA A 21 -0.95 3.32 36.08
CA ALA A 21 -0.92 2.99 34.66
C ALA A 21 -1.73 4.05 33.90
N VAL A 22 -1.09 4.75 32.96
CA VAL A 22 -1.77 5.71 32.09
C VAL A 22 -2.91 4.96 31.38
N PRO A 23 -4.16 5.45 31.42
CA PRO A 23 -5.27 4.78 30.77
C PRO A 23 -4.97 4.61 29.27
N PRO A 24 -5.39 3.48 28.67
CA PRO A 24 -5.17 3.27 27.25
C PRO A 24 -5.84 4.37 26.44
N THR A 25 -5.15 4.85 25.40
CA THR A 25 -5.73 5.80 24.46
C THR A 25 -6.55 5.02 23.44
N GLU A 26 -7.75 5.53 23.16
CA GLU A 26 -8.59 5.02 22.10
C GLU A 26 -9.15 6.17 21.27
N MET A 27 -9.53 5.85 20.04
CA MET A 27 -10.15 6.80 19.14
C MET A 27 -11.20 6.09 18.32
N ASP A 28 -12.38 6.71 18.20
CA ASP A 28 -13.45 6.23 17.33
C ASP A 28 -13.14 6.41 15.85
N ALA A 29 -13.96 5.81 14.98
CA ALA A 29 -13.84 6.00 13.54
C ALA A 29 -14.29 7.41 13.14
N ALA A 30 -13.76 7.94 12.04
CA ALA A 30 -14.20 9.22 11.48
C ALA A 30 -14.18 9.19 9.94
N PRO A 31 -15.10 9.90 9.27
CA PRO A 31 -15.04 10.02 7.82
C PRO A 31 -13.82 10.85 7.39
N VAL A 32 -13.26 10.51 6.22
CA VAL A 32 -12.30 11.38 5.52
C VAL A 32 -13.07 12.56 4.93
N SER A 33 -12.75 13.78 5.36
CA SER A 33 -13.38 15.02 4.89
C SER A 33 -12.52 15.82 3.92
N THR A 34 -11.20 15.58 3.90
CA THR A 34 -10.27 16.25 2.97
C THR A 34 -10.57 15.84 1.54
N ALA A 35 -10.75 16.82 0.64
CA ALA A 35 -10.98 16.54 -0.77
C ALA A 35 -9.77 15.84 -1.40
N PRO A 36 -9.97 14.74 -2.15
CA PRO A 36 -8.88 14.06 -2.84
C PRO A 36 -8.41 14.85 -4.06
N GLN A 37 -7.19 14.57 -4.51
CA GLN A 37 -6.64 15.14 -5.74
C GLN A 37 -7.00 14.25 -6.93
N ALA A 38 -7.83 14.75 -7.85
CA ALA A 38 -8.29 14.00 -9.04
C ALA A 38 -7.13 13.39 -9.84
N ALA A 39 -6.05 14.14 -10.01
CA ALA A 39 -4.87 13.71 -10.75
C ALA A 39 -4.13 12.52 -10.10
N LYS A 40 -4.28 12.33 -8.77
CA LYS A 40 -3.74 11.17 -8.04
C LYS A 40 -4.68 9.97 -8.09
N LEU A 41 -5.95 10.18 -8.41
CA LEU A 41 -6.99 9.16 -8.53
C LEU A 41 -7.13 8.57 -9.94
N GLY A 42 -6.26 8.95 -10.88
CA GLY A 42 -6.36 8.49 -12.27
C GLY A 42 -7.32 9.32 -13.13
N ALA A 43 -7.73 10.51 -12.65
CA ALA A 43 -8.65 11.41 -13.34
C ALA A 43 -7.95 12.69 -13.86
N ALA A 44 -6.64 12.63 -14.12
CA ALA A 44 -5.98 13.69 -14.89
C ALA A 44 -6.39 13.60 -16.37
N THR A 45 -5.99 14.60 -17.15
CA THR A 45 -6.18 14.61 -18.61
C THR A 45 -4.83 14.71 -19.29
N LEU A 46 -4.62 13.96 -20.37
CA LEU A 46 -3.46 14.12 -21.23
C LEU A 46 -3.55 15.49 -21.92
N GLN A 47 -2.50 16.30 -21.80
CA GLN A 47 -2.44 17.61 -22.45
C GLN A 47 -2.35 17.46 -23.97
N SER A 48 -1.67 16.41 -24.44
CA SER A 48 -1.56 16.03 -25.85
C SER A 48 -2.91 15.76 -26.51
N ALA A 49 -3.92 15.30 -25.76
CA ALA A 49 -5.27 15.05 -26.28
C ALA A 49 -6.00 16.35 -26.71
N SER A 50 -5.55 17.51 -26.21
CA SER A 50 -6.11 18.82 -26.57
C SER A 50 -5.42 19.48 -27.77
N LEU A 51 -4.33 18.89 -28.29
CA LEU A 51 -3.54 19.47 -29.37
C LEU A 51 -4.11 19.10 -30.75
N ARG A 52 -4.17 20.09 -31.64
CA ARG A 52 -4.63 19.88 -33.03
C ARG A 52 -3.62 18.99 -33.77
N GLY A 53 -4.12 17.94 -34.44
CA GLY A 53 -3.30 16.99 -35.20
C GLY A 53 -2.95 15.71 -34.43
N GLY A 54 -3.14 15.68 -33.10
CA GLY A 54 -2.76 14.57 -32.24
C GLY A 54 -1.24 14.41 -32.10
N ILE A 55 -0.78 13.80 -31.01
CA ILE A 55 0.62 13.37 -30.87
C ILE A 55 0.67 11.87 -31.10
N LEU A 56 1.52 11.40 -32.02
CA LEU A 56 1.77 9.98 -32.18
C LEU A 56 2.81 9.52 -31.15
N PRO A 57 2.47 8.59 -30.25
CA PRO A 57 3.41 8.18 -29.21
C PRO A 57 4.59 7.42 -29.81
N THR A 58 5.81 7.87 -29.50
CA THR A 58 7.03 7.19 -29.94
C THR A 58 7.27 5.96 -29.05
N ARG A 59 7.32 4.76 -29.64
CA ARG A 59 7.68 3.55 -28.89
C ARG A 59 9.17 3.55 -28.59
N VAL A 60 9.52 3.66 -27.31
CA VAL A 60 10.93 3.74 -26.87
C VAL A 60 11.40 2.47 -26.17
N VAL A 61 10.48 1.66 -25.63
CA VAL A 61 10.77 0.34 -25.07
C VAL A 61 9.72 -0.66 -25.53
N GLN A 62 10.17 -1.83 -25.96
CA GLN A 62 9.33 -3.00 -26.18
C GLN A 62 10.05 -4.26 -25.72
N LEU A 63 9.54 -4.88 -24.66
CA LEU A 63 10.00 -6.20 -24.22
C LEU A 63 9.08 -7.27 -24.84
N GLY A 64 9.68 -8.37 -25.32
CA GLY A 64 8.93 -9.54 -25.77
C GLY A 64 8.19 -10.23 -24.63
N ALA A 65 7.38 -11.25 -24.91
CA ALA A 65 6.68 -11.99 -23.86
C ALA A 65 7.69 -12.66 -22.88
N PRO A 66 7.38 -12.77 -21.58
CA PRO A 66 8.19 -13.56 -20.66
C PRO A 66 8.26 -15.03 -21.08
N SER A 67 9.39 -15.67 -20.76
CA SER A 67 9.54 -17.11 -20.92
C SER A 67 8.66 -17.87 -19.91
N GLY A 68 8.30 -19.12 -20.25
CA GLY A 68 7.60 -20.00 -19.31
C GLY A 68 8.40 -20.33 -18.04
N GLN A 69 9.73 -20.13 -18.05
CA GLN A 69 10.56 -20.27 -16.84
C GLN A 69 10.43 -19.06 -15.92
N GLU A 70 10.42 -17.84 -16.46
CA GLU A 70 10.19 -16.62 -15.66
C GLU A 70 8.83 -16.66 -14.97
N LEU A 71 7.76 -17.03 -15.70
CA LEU A 71 6.41 -17.14 -15.13
C LEU A 71 6.33 -18.23 -14.05
N ARG A 72 6.96 -19.39 -14.27
CA ARG A 72 7.02 -20.47 -13.25
C ARG A 72 7.75 -20.02 -12.00
N SER A 73 8.89 -19.34 -12.14
CA SER A 73 9.67 -18.85 -10.99
C SER A 73 8.86 -17.88 -10.13
N VAL A 74 8.07 -17.00 -10.72
CA VAL A 74 7.20 -16.07 -9.97
C VAL A 74 6.09 -16.84 -9.24
N ARG A 75 5.48 -17.84 -9.88
CA ARG A 75 4.45 -18.69 -9.25
C ARG A 75 5.02 -19.49 -8.06
N GLU A 76 6.19 -20.09 -8.21
CA GLU A 76 6.88 -20.81 -7.13
C GLU A 76 7.22 -19.89 -5.95
N LYS A 77 7.65 -18.65 -6.23
CA LYS A 77 7.88 -17.64 -5.20
C LYS A 77 6.61 -17.29 -4.43
N ARG A 78 5.46 -17.12 -5.09
CA ARG A 78 4.18 -16.88 -4.40
C ARG A 78 3.85 -17.98 -3.40
N ILE A 79 3.99 -19.24 -3.82
CA ILE A 79 3.72 -20.41 -2.97
C ILE A 79 4.65 -20.41 -1.74
N ALA A 80 5.93 -20.06 -1.93
CA ALA A 80 6.88 -19.96 -0.83
C ALA A 80 6.61 -18.75 0.08
N GLN A 81 6.19 -17.61 -0.48
CA GLN A 81 5.93 -16.37 0.24
C GLN A 81 4.78 -16.51 1.25
N VAL A 82 3.72 -17.24 0.89
CA VAL A 82 2.59 -17.55 1.77
C VAL A 82 3.06 -18.25 3.06
N LYS A 83 4.08 -19.12 2.98
CA LYS A 83 4.58 -19.91 4.11
C LYS A 83 5.48 -19.16 5.08
N HIS A 84 5.97 -17.96 4.71
CA HIS A 84 7.06 -17.28 5.42
C HIS A 84 6.78 -15.79 5.70
N GLY A 85 5.51 -15.39 5.71
CA GLY A 85 5.11 -14.01 5.98
C GLY A 85 5.82 -13.00 5.08
N GLN A 86 5.80 -13.26 3.76
CA GLN A 86 6.35 -12.37 2.74
C GLN A 86 5.21 -11.76 1.91
N PRO A 87 5.41 -10.56 1.33
CA PRO A 87 4.40 -9.94 0.48
C PRO A 87 4.08 -10.78 -0.74
N LEU A 88 2.83 -10.75 -1.20
CA LEU A 88 2.43 -11.49 -2.39
C LEU A 88 3.04 -10.83 -3.63
N GLN A 89 3.97 -11.51 -4.31
CA GLN A 89 4.55 -10.99 -5.53
C GLN A 89 3.57 -11.07 -6.70
N ILE A 90 3.18 -9.94 -7.30
CA ILE A 90 2.24 -9.86 -8.43
C ILE A 90 2.92 -9.46 -9.75
N GLY A 91 4.22 -9.16 -9.70
CA GLY A 91 5.02 -8.88 -10.88
C GLY A 91 6.51 -8.97 -10.61
N PHE A 92 7.29 -8.92 -11.68
CA PHE A 92 8.74 -9.07 -11.67
C PHE A 92 9.42 -8.02 -12.54
N SER A 93 10.63 -7.64 -12.16
CA SER A 93 11.41 -6.65 -12.89
C SER A 93 12.03 -7.24 -14.15
N ARG A 94 12.00 -6.48 -15.24
CA ARG A 94 12.63 -6.80 -16.52
C ARG A 94 13.51 -5.64 -16.95
N ALA A 95 14.80 -5.90 -17.12
CA ALA A 95 15.77 -4.89 -17.50
C ALA A 95 15.53 -4.40 -18.94
N VAL A 96 15.79 -3.11 -19.18
CA VAL A 96 15.78 -2.51 -20.51
C VAL A 96 17.21 -2.35 -20.99
N THR A 97 17.57 -3.00 -22.09
CA THR A 97 18.94 -3.03 -22.62
C THR A 97 19.46 -1.65 -23.03
N GLN A 98 18.58 -0.81 -23.60
CA GLN A 98 18.89 0.57 -23.99
C GLN A 98 17.99 1.52 -23.20
N PRO A 99 18.35 1.85 -21.94
CA PRO A 99 17.44 2.56 -21.05
C PRO A 99 17.34 4.06 -21.36
N LEU A 100 18.33 4.67 -22.02
CA LEU A 100 18.32 6.10 -22.30
C LEU A 100 17.31 6.45 -23.40
N VAL A 101 16.38 7.35 -23.10
CA VAL A 101 15.40 7.87 -24.07
C VAL A 101 16.02 9.03 -24.84
N ASN A 102 16.01 8.96 -26.17
CA ASN A 102 16.40 10.10 -27.01
C ASN A 102 15.26 11.12 -27.07
N LEU A 103 15.26 12.06 -26.13
CA LEU A 103 14.21 13.09 -26.04
C LEU A 103 14.11 13.96 -27.30
N ALA A 104 15.20 14.20 -28.02
CA ALA A 104 15.18 15.00 -29.24
C ALA A 104 14.45 14.33 -30.42
N LYS A 105 14.20 13.02 -30.35
CA LYS A 105 13.46 12.27 -31.38
C LYS A 105 11.96 12.14 -31.10
N LEU A 106 11.49 12.62 -29.94
CA LEU A 106 10.06 12.59 -29.65
C LEU A 106 9.33 13.68 -30.45
N ASP A 107 8.06 13.42 -30.77
CA ASP A 107 7.16 14.37 -31.41
C ASP A 107 6.73 15.45 -30.39
N TRP A 108 7.55 16.48 -30.25
CA TRP A 108 7.28 17.61 -29.36
C TRP A 108 6.35 18.61 -30.02
N GLN A 109 5.20 18.84 -29.37
CA GLN A 109 4.23 19.84 -29.77
C GLN A 109 4.17 20.96 -28.74
N MET A 110 3.95 22.20 -29.19
CA MET A 110 3.74 23.33 -28.30
C MET A 110 2.25 23.48 -27.99
N ALA A 111 1.91 23.54 -26.71
CA ALA A 111 0.55 23.81 -26.27
C ALA A 111 0.26 25.31 -26.21
N GLY A 112 -1.02 25.69 -26.08
CA GLY A 112 -1.47 27.08 -26.09
C GLY A 112 -0.95 27.93 -24.90
N ASP A 113 -0.52 27.29 -23.82
CA ASP A 113 0.11 27.93 -22.64
C ASP A 113 1.63 28.08 -22.79
N GLY A 114 2.20 27.73 -23.94
CA GLY A 114 3.64 27.77 -24.22
C GLY A 114 4.43 26.58 -23.67
N SER A 115 3.77 25.61 -23.01
CA SER A 115 4.41 24.35 -22.63
C SER A 115 4.70 23.48 -23.86
N ARG A 116 5.69 22.59 -23.72
CA ARG A 116 6.06 21.59 -24.73
C ARG A 116 5.63 20.23 -24.23
N VAL A 117 4.92 19.49 -25.06
CA VAL A 117 4.38 18.18 -24.72
C VAL A 117 4.86 17.15 -25.72
N ALA A 118 5.31 16.00 -25.23
CA ALA A 118 5.59 14.83 -26.04
C ALA A 118 5.05 13.57 -25.36
N THR A 119 4.80 12.53 -26.15
CA THR A 119 4.38 11.23 -25.63
C THR A 119 5.32 10.12 -26.07
N LEU A 120 5.57 9.17 -25.16
CA LEU A 120 6.32 7.96 -25.43
C LEU A 120 5.54 6.73 -24.94
N LYS A 121 5.82 5.59 -25.56
CA LYS A 121 5.18 4.31 -25.23
C LYS A 121 6.21 3.29 -24.80
N LEU A 122 5.92 2.64 -23.68
CA LEU A 122 6.67 1.54 -23.10
C LEU A 122 5.80 0.29 -23.16
N GLY A 123 6.36 -0.85 -23.59
CA GLY A 123 5.61 -2.10 -23.72
C GLY A 123 6.35 -3.31 -23.18
N SER A 124 5.60 -4.27 -22.68
CA SER A 124 6.10 -5.57 -22.21
C SER A 124 5.02 -6.60 -22.49
N ALA A 125 5.16 -7.30 -23.61
CA ALA A 125 4.08 -8.09 -24.20
C ALA A 125 3.46 -9.07 -23.19
N GLN A 126 2.13 -9.21 -23.23
CA GLN A 126 1.32 -10.08 -22.37
C GLN A 126 1.30 -9.70 -20.89
N ALA A 127 1.78 -8.52 -20.51
CA ALA A 127 1.59 -8.06 -19.13
C ALA A 127 0.11 -7.76 -18.87
N ALA A 128 -0.39 -8.20 -17.73
CA ALA A 128 -1.68 -7.79 -17.21
C ALA A 128 -1.67 -6.31 -16.77
N SER A 129 -0.52 -5.84 -16.29
CA SER A 129 -0.30 -4.46 -15.89
C SER A 129 1.19 -4.11 -15.94
N LEU A 130 1.49 -2.81 -15.99
CA LEU A 130 2.87 -2.32 -16.07
C LEU A 130 3.17 -1.17 -15.12
N ARG A 131 4.43 -1.17 -14.65
CA ARG A 131 5.10 0.00 -14.10
C ARG A 131 6.44 0.19 -14.79
N ALA A 132 6.87 1.43 -14.94
CA ALA A 132 8.20 1.76 -15.41
C ALA A 132 9.02 2.40 -14.29
N ALA A 133 10.25 1.94 -14.12
CA ALA A 133 11.24 2.67 -13.35
C ALA A 133 11.79 3.79 -14.23
N LEU A 134 11.77 5.04 -13.75
CA LEU A 134 12.24 6.20 -14.50
C LEU A 134 13.32 6.94 -13.71
N VAL A 135 14.28 7.50 -14.44
CA VAL A 135 15.26 8.45 -13.91
C VAL A 135 15.26 9.69 -14.79
N LEU A 136 14.82 10.82 -14.23
CA LEU A 136 14.79 12.13 -14.86
C LEU A 136 15.82 13.03 -14.18
N ARG A 137 16.70 13.64 -14.99
CA ARG A 137 17.77 14.54 -14.52
C ARG A 137 17.82 15.80 -15.37
N GLY A 138 18.29 16.89 -14.78
CA GLY A 138 18.78 18.03 -15.57
C GLY A 138 20.01 17.62 -16.39
N ALA A 139 20.11 18.10 -17.62
CA ALA A 139 21.19 17.79 -18.56
C ALA A 139 21.49 18.97 -19.50
N GLY A 140 22.55 18.85 -20.29
CA GLY A 140 22.95 19.86 -21.26
C GLY A 140 23.67 21.07 -20.64
N ALA A 141 23.85 22.11 -21.45
CA ALA A 141 24.54 23.35 -21.04
C ALA A 141 23.73 24.16 -20.02
N THR A 142 22.40 24.01 -20.03
CA THR A 142 21.45 24.64 -19.11
C THR A 142 20.55 23.57 -18.47
N PRO A 143 21.01 22.87 -17.42
CA PRO A 143 20.24 21.82 -16.78
C PRO A 143 18.91 22.33 -16.21
N GLY A 144 17.81 21.67 -16.60
CA GLY A 144 16.49 21.95 -16.06
C GLY A 144 16.26 21.28 -14.71
N ASP A 145 15.36 21.84 -13.90
CA ASP A 145 14.94 21.24 -12.64
C ASP A 145 13.82 20.20 -12.89
N PRO A 146 14.04 18.90 -12.59
CA PRO A 146 13.02 17.86 -12.73
C PRO A 146 11.72 18.14 -11.97
N SER A 147 11.75 18.95 -10.90
CA SER A 147 10.54 19.31 -10.14
C SER A 147 9.52 20.08 -10.98
N ARG A 148 9.99 20.80 -12.01
CA ARG A 148 9.18 21.58 -12.95
C ARG A 148 8.55 20.75 -14.07
N VAL A 149 8.95 19.49 -14.22
CA VAL A 149 8.41 18.59 -15.25
C VAL A 149 7.16 17.91 -14.71
N THR A 150 6.11 17.86 -15.53
CA THR A 150 4.91 17.08 -15.23
C THR A 150 4.90 15.82 -16.09
N LEU A 151 4.74 14.66 -15.45
CA LEU A 151 4.59 13.38 -16.14
C LEU A 151 3.18 12.85 -15.95
N ARG A 152 2.54 12.42 -17.05
CA ARG A 152 1.24 11.74 -17.02
C ARG A 152 1.35 10.32 -17.55
N PHE A 153 0.66 9.41 -16.90
CA PHE A 153 0.76 7.97 -17.14
C PHE A 153 -0.61 7.41 -17.45
N ALA A 154 -0.75 6.70 -18.57
CA ALA A 154 -1.99 6.07 -18.98
C ALA A 154 -1.75 4.64 -19.49
N GLY A 155 -2.66 3.74 -19.17
CA GLY A 155 -2.74 2.40 -19.77
C GLY A 155 -3.98 2.27 -20.65
N ASP A 156 -4.47 1.05 -20.79
CA ASP A 156 -5.56 0.72 -21.71
C ASP A 156 -6.96 0.96 -21.12
N ASP A 157 -7.05 1.38 -19.85
CA ASP A 157 -8.31 1.55 -19.10
C ASP A 157 -8.83 2.99 -19.03
N GLY A 158 -8.18 3.92 -19.75
CA GLY A 158 -8.56 5.32 -19.81
C GLY A 158 -8.21 6.16 -18.57
N ARG A 159 -7.63 5.58 -17.52
CA ARG A 159 -7.16 6.34 -16.36
C ARG A 159 -5.85 7.04 -16.67
N VAL A 160 -5.72 8.27 -16.17
CA VAL A 160 -4.51 9.09 -16.31
C VAL A 160 -4.06 9.56 -14.94
N PHE A 161 -2.86 9.15 -14.56
CA PHE A 161 -2.23 9.57 -13.30
C PHE A 161 -1.16 10.61 -13.55
N GLU A 162 -1.06 11.62 -12.68
CA GLU A 162 -0.05 12.69 -12.80
C GLU A 162 0.95 12.67 -11.64
N GLN A 163 2.24 12.84 -11.96
CA GLN A 163 3.31 12.98 -10.99
C GLN A 163 4.32 14.06 -11.41
N SER A 164 4.91 14.73 -10.43
CA SER A 164 6.04 15.63 -10.66
C SER A 164 7.29 14.83 -11.01
N GLY A 165 8.10 15.34 -11.93
CA GLY A 165 9.41 14.80 -12.28
C GLY A 165 10.37 14.68 -11.08
N ALA A 166 10.14 15.44 -10.00
CA ALA A 166 10.87 15.27 -8.73
C ALA A 166 10.75 13.85 -8.14
N SER A 167 9.69 13.10 -8.47
CA SER A 167 9.53 11.71 -8.00
C SER A 167 10.45 10.72 -8.70
N PHE A 168 11.19 11.16 -9.73
CA PHE A 168 11.98 10.31 -10.61
C PHE A 168 13.46 10.72 -10.65
N VAL A 169 13.97 11.43 -9.65
CA VAL A 169 15.38 11.85 -9.61
C VAL A 169 16.32 10.76 -9.05
N GLY A 170 15.78 9.81 -8.29
CA GLY A 170 16.53 8.76 -7.62
C GLY A 170 16.99 7.62 -8.54
N THR A 171 17.99 6.87 -8.08
CA THR A 171 18.55 5.71 -8.79
C THR A 171 18.82 4.54 -7.85
N GLY A 172 19.16 3.38 -8.41
CA GLY A 172 19.41 2.17 -7.61
C GLY A 172 18.13 1.78 -6.88
N ASP A 173 18.25 1.51 -5.58
CA ASP A 173 17.07 1.19 -4.77
C ASP A 173 16.09 2.36 -4.72
N ALA A 174 16.55 3.61 -4.70
CA ALA A 174 15.73 4.82 -4.62
C ALA A 174 15.07 5.24 -5.94
N ILE A 175 15.07 4.38 -6.96
CA ILE A 175 14.52 4.69 -8.28
C ILE A 175 13.01 5.00 -8.22
N GLY A 176 12.59 6.02 -8.97
CA GLY A 176 11.19 6.40 -9.08
C GLY A 176 10.40 5.43 -9.95
N TRP A 177 9.20 5.05 -9.53
CA TRP A 177 8.32 4.14 -10.27
C TRP A 177 7.05 4.85 -10.70
N SER A 178 6.67 4.68 -11.97
CA SER A 178 5.37 5.14 -12.45
C SER A 178 4.23 4.50 -11.64
N PRO A 179 3.03 5.08 -11.66
CA PRO A 179 1.82 4.36 -11.32
C PRO A 179 1.70 3.06 -12.13
N THR A 180 1.10 2.03 -11.53
CA THR A 180 0.61 0.85 -12.21
C THR A 180 -0.53 1.22 -13.13
N VAL A 181 -0.43 0.80 -14.38
CA VAL A 181 -1.48 0.94 -15.39
C VAL A 181 -1.89 -0.45 -15.90
N ASN A 182 -3.15 -0.58 -16.30
CA ASN A 182 -3.66 -1.82 -16.89
C ASN A 182 -3.13 -2.01 -18.31
N GLY A 183 -2.90 -3.26 -18.68
CA GLY A 183 -2.48 -3.67 -20.01
C GLY A 183 -0.96 -3.76 -20.19
N ASP A 184 -0.58 -4.15 -21.40
CA ASP A 184 0.81 -4.43 -21.78
C ASP A 184 1.54 -3.22 -22.39
N ASN A 185 0.88 -2.05 -22.34
CA ASN A 185 1.45 -0.79 -22.75
C ASN A 185 1.24 0.31 -21.68
N LEU A 186 2.29 1.09 -21.47
CA LEU A 186 2.28 2.31 -20.66
C LEU A 186 2.60 3.51 -21.56
N LEU A 187 1.65 4.42 -21.70
CA LEU A 187 1.85 5.74 -22.27
C LEU A 187 2.42 6.66 -21.19
N VAL A 188 3.49 7.38 -21.53
CA VAL A 188 4.04 8.45 -20.70
C VAL A 188 3.99 9.75 -21.50
N GLU A 189 3.25 10.74 -21.00
CA GLU A 189 3.30 12.11 -21.49
C GLU A 189 4.28 12.91 -20.63
N ILE A 190 5.17 13.65 -21.31
CA ILE A 190 6.11 14.58 -20.69
C ILE A 190 5.64 15.99 -21.05
N SER A 191 5.34 16.80 -20.05
CA SER A 191 5.03 18.23 -20.21
C SER A 191 6.13 19.08 -19.57
N LEU A 192 6.79 19.88 -20.40
CA LEU A 192 7.81 20.85 -20.01
C LEU A 192 7.17 22.25 -20.03
N PRO A 193 7.21 23.02 -18.93
CA PRO A 193 6.67 24.37 -18.92
C PRO A 193 7.43 25.30 -19.88
N ALA A 194 6.81 26.44 -20.20
CA ALA A 194 7.40 27.43 -21.09
C ALA A 194 8.84 27.81 -20.68
N GLY A 195 9.71 27.92 -21.68
CA GLY A 195 11.14 28.22 -21.50
C GLY A 195 12.02 27.02 -21.15
N LEU A 196 11.45 25.82 -20.96
CA LEU A 196 12.21 24.58 -20.86
C LEU A 196 12.12 23.76 -22.13
N TYR A 197 13.21 23.07 -22.44
CA TYR A 197 13.43 22.36 -23.68
C TYR A 197 13.95 20.93 -23.42
N PRO A 198 13.73 20.00 -24.36
CA PRO A 198 14.12 18.60 -24.18
C PRO A 198 15.61 18.41 -23.85
N GLU A 199 16.49 19.22 -24.41
CA GLU A 199 17.94 19.21 -24.16
C GLU A 199 18.34 19.64 -22.74
N ASN A 200 17.43 20.28 -21.99
CA ASN A 200 17.67 20.60 -20.58
C ASN A 200 17.55 19.37 -19.68
N PHE A 201 17.14 18.21 -20.23
CA PHE A 201 16.82 17.02 -19.47
C PHE A 201 17.41 15.74 -20.07
N SER A 202 17.57 14.73 -19.23
CA SER A 202 17.84 13.36 -19.62
C SER A 202 16.85 12.45 -18.91
N LEU A 203 16.21 11.56 -19.68
CA LEU A 203 15.26 10.57 -19.19
C LEU A 203 15.80 9.17 -19.51
N SER A 204 15.81 8.30 -18.51
CA SER A 204 16.05 6.87 -18.71
C SER A 204 14.94 6.01 -18.13
N VAL A 205 14.76 4.83 -18.73
CA VAL A 205 13.85 3.78 -18.31
C VAL A 205 14.68 2.51 -18.05
N PRO A 206 15.27 2.33 -16.86
CA PRO A 206 16.17 1.20 -16.59
C PRO A 206 15.49 -0.16 -16.61
N GLN A 207 14.22 -0.23 -16.19
CA GLN A 207 13.47 -1.48 -16.07
C GLN A 207 11.97 -1.24 -16.09
N LEU A 208 11.24 -2.28 -16.49
CA LEU A 208 9.79 -2.37 -16.34
C LEU A 208 9.44 -3.42 -15.28
N SER A 209 8.44 -3.16 -14.45
CA SER A 209 7.81 -4.21 -13.66
C SER A 209 6.68 -4.79 -14.52
N HIS A 210 6.85 -6.05 -14.95
CA HIS A 210 5.84 -6.82 -15.65
C HIS A 210 4.96 -7.50 -14.61
N LEU A 211 3.68 -7.14 -14.56
CA LEU A 211 2.72 -7.78 -13.66
C LEU A 211 1.93 -8.82 -14.47
N ASP A 212 1.96 -10.06 -14.01
CA ASP A 212 1.14 -11.16 -14.53
C ASP A 212 -0.21 -11.25 -13.81
N ILE A 213 -0.39 -10.48 -12.73
CA ILE A 213 -1.67 -10.26 -12.06
C ILE A 213 -1.97 -8.76 -12.09
N SER A 214 -3.09 -8.37 -12.72
CA SER A 214 -3.53 -6.97 -12.66
C SER A 214 -4.03 -6.69 -11.24
N PRO A 215 -3.63 -5.55 -10.62
CA PRO A 215 -4.27 -5.14 -9.40
C PRO A 215 -5.72 -4.73 -9.67
N THR A 216 -6.07 -4.15 -10.82
CA THR A 216 -7.46 -3.75 -11.08
C THR A 216 -8.14 -4.69 -12.06
N ALA A 217 -9.23 -5.30 -11.65
CA ALA A 217 -10.10 -5.99 -12.60
C ALA A 217 -10.73 -4.99 -13.56
N SER A 218 -10.59 -5.23 -14.88
CA SER A 218 -11.57 -4.77 -15.85
C SER A 218 -12.55 -5.91 -16.15
N PRO A 219 -13.83 -5.63 -16.49
CA PRO A 219 -14.79 -6.67 -16.86
C PRO A 219 -14.34 -7.57 -18.02
N ARG A 220 -13.37 -7.13 -18.85
CA ARG A 220 -12.83 -7.91 -19.97
C ARG A 220 -11.68 -8.85 -19.57
N ASP A 221 -11.01 -8.62 -18.44
CA ASP A 221 -9.85 -9.40 -18.00
C ASP A 221 -10.22 -10.55 -17.04
N MET A 222 -11.51 -10.70 -16.72
CA MET A 222 -12.04 -11.65 -15.74
C MET A 222 -11.98 -13.12 -16.17
N MET A 223 -11.56 -13.40 -17.41
CA MET A 223 -11.29 -14.76 -17.88
C MET A 223 -9.83 -15.18 -17.66
N THR A 224 -8.97 -14.25 -17.22
CA THR A 224 -7.53 -14.45 -17.04
C THR A 224 -6.95 -13.91 -15.73
N ILE A 225 -7.69 -13.14 -14.91
CA ILE A 225 -7.16 -12.44 -13.71
C ILE A 225 -8.09 -12.49 -12.47
N ALA A 226 -7.57 -13.10 -11.40
CA ALA A 226 -7.58 -12.74 -9.96
C ALA A 226 -8.81 -12.20 -9.19
N ILE A 227 -10.03 -12.11 -9.76
CA ILE A 227 -11.24 -12.09 -8.92
C ILE A 227 -11.69 -13.54 -8.69
N GLY A 228 -11.79 -13.96 -7.42
CA GLY A 228 -12.18 -15.33 -7.06
C GLY A 228 -11.02 -16.35 -7.04
N GLU A 229 -9.76 -15.90 -7.01
CA GLU A 229 -8.59 -16.78 -6.79
C GLU A 229 -8.34 -17.02 -5.30
N SER A 230 -8.96 -16.23 -4.41
CA SER A 230 -8.95 -16.57 -2.99
C SER A 230 -9.79 -17.82 -2.75
N ASP A 231 -9.41 -18.63 -1.76
CA ASP A 231 -10.04 -19.93 -1.55
C ASP A 231 -11.54 -19.79 -1.22
N SER A 232 -12.34 -20.81 -1.53
CA SER A 232 -13.81 -20.75 -1.51
C SER A 232 -14.46 -20.51 -0.14
N CYS A 233 -13.72 -20.65 0.97
CA CYS A 233 -14.26 -20.37 2.31
C CYS A 233 -14.18 -18.89 2.69
N GLN A 234 -13.58 -18.04 1.85
CA GLN A 234 -13.48 -16.60 2.10
C GLN A 234 -14.85 -15.93 1.94
N ASN A 235 -15.14 -14.97 2.81
CA ASN A 235 -16.40 -14.24 2.77
C ASN A 235 -16.22 -12.86 2.14
N ASP A 236 -16.90 -12.56 1.03
CA ASP A 236 -16.90 -11.19 0.49
C ASP A 236 -17.39 -10.21 1.55
N ILE A 237 -16.76 -9.03 1.62
CA ILE A 237 -17.16 -7.99 2.57
C ILE A 237 -18.64 -7.60 2.45
N VAL A 238 -19.17 -7.68 1.23
CA VAL A 238 -20.57 -7.39 0.88
C VAL A 238 -21.54 -8.52 1.25
N CYS A 239 -21.06 -9.73 1.56
CA CYS A 239 -21.88 -10.83 2.05
C CYS A 239 -22.27 -10.70 3.53
N ARG A 240 -21.66 -9.76 4.27
CA ARG A 240 -21.97 -9.58 5.70
C ARG A 240 -23.44 -9.21 5.88
N ALA A 241 -24.23 -10.12 6.43
CA ALA A 241 -25.63 -9.86 6.75
C ALA A 241 -25.75 -8.78 7.84
N ASN A 242 -26.63 -7.80 7.63
CA ASN A 242 -26.91 -6.70 8.56
C ASN A 242 -25.64 -6.03 9.13
N PRO A 243 -24.76 -5.47 8.27
CA PRO A 243 -23.49 -4.91 8.73
C PRO A 243 -23.75 -3.69 9.63
N THR A 244 -23.09 -3.65 10.79
CA THR A 244 -23.19 -2.49 11.68
C THR A 244 -22.46 -1.28 11.09
N ALA A 245 -22.81 -0.08 11.53
CA ALA A 245 -22.11 1.14 11.10
C ALA A 245 -20.60 1.10 11.40
N GLY A 246 -20.20 0.46 12.51
CA GLY A 246 -18.80 0.23 12.87
C GLY A 246 -18.10 -0.70 11.89
N PHE A 247 -18.76 -1.79 11.46
CA PHE A 247 -18.22 -2.69 10.45
C PHE A 247 -18.02 -1.97 9.11
N THR A 248 -19.03 -1.22 8.65
CA THR A 248 -18.94 -0.46 7.40
C THR A 248 -17.83 0.59 7.46
N SER A 249 -17.64 1.25 8.60
CA SER A 249 -16.56 2.23 8.80
C SER A 249 -15.18 1.56 8.73
N ALA A 250 -14.98 0.42 9.39
CA ALA A 250 -13.72 -0.33 9.29
C ALA A 250 -13.47 -0.86 7.87
N ALA A 251 -14.49 -1.39 7.20
CA ALA A 251 -14.39 -1.85 5.81
C ALA A 251 -13.97 -0.73 4.83
N LYS A 252 -14.44 0.51 5.06
CA LYS A 252 -14.08 1.71 4.28
C LYS A 252 -12.71 2.30 4.66
N ALA A 253 -12.08 1.82 5.74
CA ALA A 253 -10.74 2.19 6.15
C ALA A 253 -9.65 1.25 5.61
N VAL A 254 -10.05 0.03 5.19
CA VAL A 254 -9.13 -0.97 4.64
C VAL A 254 -8.95 -0.76 3.13
N ALA A 255 -7.69 -0.74 2.71
CA ALA A 255 -7.32 -0.67 1.31
C ALA A 255 -6.26 -1.72 0.97
N ARG A 256 -6.35 -2.24 -0.24
CA ARG A 256 -5.28 -3.07 -0.82
C ARG A 256 -4.11 -2.19 -1.20
N MET A 257 -2.90 -2.70 -1.09
CA MET A 257 -1.65 -2.01 -1.36
C MET A 257 -0.93 -2.67 -2.54
N VAL A 258 -0.39 -1.85 -3.45
CA VAL A 258 0.63 -2.29 -4.41
C VAL A 258 1.85 -1.41 -4.25
N PHE A 259 3.01 -2.02 -4.13
CA PHE A 259 4.30 -1.35 -4.04
C PHE A 259 5.33 -2.11 -4.85
N THR A 260 6.45 -1.46 -5.15
CA THR A 260 7.45 -1.99 -6.06
C THR A 260 8.83 -1.89 -5.44
N THR A 261 9.61 -2.94 -5.61
CA THR A 261 11.02 -3.01 -5.25
C THR A 261 11.84 -3.26 -6.52
N SER A 262 13.16 -3.36 -6.39
CA SER A 262 14.01 -3.78 -7.50
C SER A 262 13.67 -5.17 -8.05
N GLN A 263 12.97 -6.02 -7.28
CA GLN A 263 12.61 -7.38 -7.69
C GLN A 263 11.26 -7.48 -8.42
N GLY A 264 10.42 -6.45 -8.35
CA GLY A 264 9.11 -6.43 -8.97
C GLY A 264 8.05 -5.76 -8.11
N SER A 265 6.79 -6.06 -8.40
CA SER A 265 5.64 -5.47 -7.70
C SER A 265 4.98 -6.49 -6.78
N PHE A 266 4.54 -6.01 -5.62
CA PHE A 266 4.02 -6.83 -4.54
C PHE A 266 2.71 -6.25 -4.02
N LEU A 267 1.94 -7.11 -3.37
CA LEU A 267 0.62 -6.84 -2.85
C LEU A 267 0.54 -7.16 -1.36
N CYS A 268 -0.06 -6.24 -0.62
CA CYS A 268 -0.43 -6.38 0.80
C CYS A 268 -1.75 -5.67 1.07
N THR A 269 -2.16 -5.63 2.33
CA THR A 269 -3.29 -4.86 2.84
C THR A 269 -2.83 -3.82 3.87
N GLY A 270 -3.57 -2.72 4.00
CA GLY A 270 -3.39 -1.79 5.12
C GLY A 270 -4.69 -1.10 5.54
N THR A 271 -4.63 -0.39 6.66
CA THR A 271 -5.78 0.23 7.32
C THR A 271 -5.50 1.69 7.65
N LEU A 272 -6.36 2.61 7.23
CA LEU A 272 -6.29 4.02 7.60
C LEU A 272 -6.71 4.21 9.05
N LEU A 273 -5.96 4.99 9.84
CA LEU A 273 -6.20 5.17 11.28
C LEU A 273 -6.54 6.62 11.65
N ASN A 274 -7.52 6.75 12.55
CA ASN A 274 -7.92 8.07 13.03
C ASN A 274 -6.84 8.72 13.90
N ASN A 275 -6.84 10.04 13.95
CA ASN A 275 -5.92 10.84 14.75
C ASN A 275 -6.53 12.21 15.06
N THR A 276 -6.03 12.88 16.11
CA THR A 276 -6.55 14.16 16.60
C THR A 276 -5.92 15.38 15.92
N ASN A 277 -4.97 15.18 14.99
CA ASN A 277 -4.36 16.28 14.23
C ASN A 277 -5.40 17.07 13.44
N THR A 278 -5.16 18.37 13.30
CA THR A 278 -5.94 19.27 12.44
C THR A 278 -4.99 20.04 11.52
N PRO A 279 -4.99 19.80 10.19
CA PRO A 279 -5.78 18.80 9.48
C PRO A 279 -5.41 17.35 9.87
N LYS A 280 -6.34 16.40 9.71
CA LYS A 280 -6.10 14.98 9.96
C LYS A 280 -4.97 14.47 9.07
N ARG A 281 -4.09 13.65 9.65
CA ARG A 281 -3.02 12.97 8.93
C ARG A 281 -3.51 11.67 8.35
N ASN A 282 -3.00 11.27 7.18
CA ASN A 282 -3.41 10.03 6.52
C ASN A 282 -2.61 8.83 7.01
N LEU A 283 -2.65 8.59 8.32
CA LEU A 283 -1.92 7.51 8.97
C LEU A 283 -2.47 6.16 8.48
N PHE A 284 -1.59 5.29 8.00
CA PHE A 284 -1.96 4.05 7.33
C PHE A 284 -1.11 2.89 7.86
N TRP A 285 -1.75 2.00 8.61
CA TRP A 285 -1.14 0.85 9.26
C TRP A 285 -0.97 -0.32 8.31
N THR A 286 0.18 -0.99 8.38
CA THR A 286 0.49 -2.20 7.62
C THR A 286 1.62 -2.99 8.31
N ALA A 287 2.15 -4.00 7.64
CA ALA A 287 3.25 -4.84 8.11
C ALA A 287 4.63 -4.34 7.63
N ALA A 288 5.66 -4.56 8.43
CA ALA A 288 7.04 -4.17 8.09
C ALA A 288 7.61 -5.06 6.98
N HIS A 289 7.20 -6.33 6.90
CA HIS A 289 7.59 -7.22 5.81
C HIS A 289 6.99 -6.78 4.47
N CYS A 290 5.91 -6.00 4.47
CA CYS A 290 5.40 -5.31 3.28
C CYS A 290 6.25 -4.09 2.94
N ILE A 291 6.32 -3.11 3.84
CA ILE A 291 7.04 -1.86 3.62
C ILE A 291 7.83 -1.48 4.88
N SER A 292 9.16 -1.53 4.79
CA SER A 292 10.07 -1.16 5.88
C SER A 292 11.06 -0.05 5.50
N THR A 293 11.02 0.47 4.28
CA THR A 293 11.90 1.55 3.82
C THR A 293 11.11 2.69 3.17
N GLN A 294 11.60 3.91 3.33
CA GLN A 294 11.00 5.11 2.70
C GLN A 294 11.00 4.99 1.16
N THR A 295 12.04 4.37 0.62
CA THR A 295 12.16 4.07 -0.80
C THR A 295 10.97 3.26 -1.32
N VAL A 296 10.62 2.15 -0.66
CA VAL A 296 9.46 1.34 -1.05
C VAL A 296 8.15 2.08 -0.78
N ALA A 297 8.06 2.81 0.34
CA ALA A 297 6.89 3.63 0.67
C ALA A 297 6.58 4.69 -0.41
N ASN A 298 7.60 5.24 -1.08
CA ASN A 298 7.41 6.18 -2.20
C ASN A 298 6.68 5.55 -3.39
N THR A 299 6.75 4.23 -3.56
CA THR A 299 6.14 3.51 -4.69
C THR A 299 4.69 3.10 -4.46
N LEU A 300 4.17 3.28 -3.23
CA LEU A 300 2.87 2.78 -2.81
C LEU A 300 1.73 3.38 -3.66
N GLN A 301 0.86 2.48 -4.11
CA GLN A 301 -0.49 2.77 -4.58
C GLN A 301 -1.48 2.01 -3.70
N THR A 302 -2.60 2.65 -3.39
CA THR A 302 -3.68 2.04 -2.60
C THR A 302 -4.93 1.90 -3.46
N TYR A 303 -5.67 0.81 -3.27
CA TYR A 303 -6.91 0.50 -3.99
C TYR A 303 -8.03 0.45 -2.95
N TRP A 304 -8.88 1.46 -3.00
CA TRP A 304 -9.99 1.69 -2.10
C TRP A 304 -11.27 1.12 -2.68
N PHE A 305 -12.18 0.68 -1.82
CA PHE A 305 -13.48 0.12 -2.23
C PHE A 305 -13.36 -0.99 -3.29
N TYR A 306 -12.23 -1.72 -3.26
CA TYR A 306 -12.00 -2.88 -4.12
C TYR A 306 -12.74 -4.09 -3.54
N ASP A 307 -14.06 -3.99 -3.58
CA ASP A 307 -15.02 -4.94 -3.02
C ASP A 307 -15.71 -5.68 -4.18
N ALA A 308 -16.32 -6.83 -3.93
CA ALA A 308 -17.22 -7.44 -4.92
C ALA A 308 -18.44 -6.52 -5.13
N ALA A 309 -18.95 -6.43 -6.37
CA ALA A 309 -20.13 -5.63 -6.68
C ALA A 309 -21.41 -6.22 -6.03
N SER A 310 -21.42 -7.53 -5.82
CA SER A 310 -22.47 -8.28 -5.13
C SER A 310 -21.84 -9.43 -4.34
N CYS A 311 -22.54 -9.94 -3.33
CA CYS A 311 -22.09 -11.12 -2.58
C CYS A 311 -21.84 -12.31 -3.52
N ASN A 312 -20.64 -12.91 -3.44
CA ASN A 312 -20.14 -13.97 -4.31
C ASN A 312 -20.15 -13.61 -5.80
N GLY A 313 -20.10 -12.31 -6.10
CA GLY A 313 -20.01 -11.79 -7.46
C GLY A 313 -18.60 -11.87 -8.01
N ASN A 314 -18.47 -11.95 -9.33
CA ASN A 314 -17.19 -12.03 -10.02
C ASN A 314 -16.69 -10.69 -10.57
N THR A 315 -17.38 -9.58 -10.29
CA THR A 315 -17.00 -8.23 -10.72
C THR A 315 -16.65 -7.36 -9.52
N ALA A 316 -15.64 -6.50 -9.66
CA ALA A 316 -15.34 -5.47 -8.67
C ALA A 316 -16.41 -4.36 -8.67
N SER A 317 -16.62 -3.75 -7.51
CA SER A 317 -17.47 -2.57 -7.33
C SER A 317 -17.06 -1.43 -8.26
N SER A 318 -18.04 -0.75 -8.85
CA SER A 318 -17.79 0.46 -9.65
C SER A 318 -17.25 1.64 -8.82
N GLN A 319 -17.25 1.53 -7.48
CA GLN A 319 -16.65 2.51 -6.58
C GLN A 319 -15.14 2.29 -6.40
N ALA A 320 -14.59 1.17 -6.89
CA ALA A 320 -13.17 0.85 -6.76
C ALA A 320 -12.31 2.00 -7.29
N THR A 321 -11.46 2.55 -6.42
CA THR A 321 -10.68 3.75 -6.71
C THR A 321 -9.20 3.52 -6.40
N THR A 322 -8.32 3.81 -7.36
CA THR A 322 -6.87 3.75 -7.16
C THR A 322 -6.34 5.11 -6.75
N LEU A 323 -5.58 5.16 -5.66
CA LEU A 323 -4.83 6.34 -5.23
C LEU A 323 -3.34 6.12 -5.43
N SER A 324 -2.70 7.03 -6.17
CA SER A 324 -1.26 7.08 -6.40
C SER A 324 -0.56 8.17 -5.60
N GLY A 325 0.77 8.13 -5.57
CA GLY A 325 1.61 9.19 -5.01
C GLY A 325 2.50 8.78 -3.84
N GLY A 326 2.38 7.53 -3.35
CA GLY A 326 3.22 7.00 -2.29
C GLY A 326 2.89 7.51 -0.89
N ALA A 327 3.78 7.18 0.05
CA ALA A 327 3.65 7.52 1.46
C ALA A 327 4.99 7.93 2.09
N PHE A 328 4.91 8.57 3.25
CA PHE A 328 6.04 8.69 4.18
C PHE A 328 6.06 7.47 5.10
N LEU A 329 7.24 6.89 5.34
CA LEU A 329 7.44 5.89 6.38
C LEU A 329 7.60 6.61 7.72
N ARG A 330 6.68 6.36 8.65
CA ARG A 330 6.69 6.96 9.99
C ARG A 330 7.24 6.02 11.04
N HIS A 331 7.03 4.72 10.86
CA HIS A 331 7.56 3.67 11.74
C HIS A 331 7.73 2.38 10.96
N ALA A 332 8.77 1.63 11.27
CA ALA A 332 8.92 0.23 10.87
C ALA A 332 9.66 -0.54 11.98
N ASN A 333 9.14 -1.70 12.33
CA ASN A 333 9.81 -2.65 13.22
C ASN A 333 9.66 -4.05 12.65
N THR A 334 10.75 -4.61 12.14
CA THR A 334 10.78 -5.95 11.51
C THR A 334 10.70 -7.09 12.52
N THR A 335 11.10 -6.88 13.77
CA THR A 335 11.00 -7.87 14.87
C THR A 335 9.55 -8.09 15.31
N ARG A 336 8.75 -7.02 15.32
CA ARG A 336 7.32 -7.04 15.70
C ARG A 336 6.38 -7.01 14.50
N ASP A 337 6.93 -6.95 13.29
CA ASP A 337 6.23 -6.78 12.02
C ASP A 337 5.17 -5.66 12.01
N THR A 338 5.59 -4.45 12.38
CA THR A 338 4.70 -3.28 12.39
C THR A 338 5.25 -2.18 11.49
N ALA A 339 4.39 -1.56 10.69
CA ALA A 339 4.72 -0.36 9.95
C ALA A 339 3.59 0.66 10.03
N LEU A 340 3.97 1.93 10.24
CA LEU A 340 3.07 3.07 10.12
C LEU A 340 3.53 3.91 8.94
N LEU A 341 2.64 4.09 7.98
CA LEU A 341 2.83 4.98 6.85
C LEU A 341 1.98 6.23 7.04
N GLU A 342 2.29 7.28 6.29
CA GLU A 342 1.40 8.42 6.10
C GLU A 342 1.25 8.68 4.60
N LEU A 343 0.04 8.49 4.07
CA LEU A 343 -0.22 8.71 2.65
C LEU A 343 -0.01 10.19 2.31
N LYS A 344 0.75 10.46 1.25
CA LYS A 344 1.09 11.82 0.80
C LYS A 344 -0.12 12.61 0.31
N THR A 345 -1.19 11.91 -0.05
CA THR A 345 -2.44 12.47 -0.58
C THR A 345 -3.60 11.95 0.24
N ALA A 346 -4.64 12.76 0.40
CA ALA A 346 -5.89 12.33 1.03
C ALA A 346 -6.48 11.10 0.32
N PRO A 347 -7.01 10.12 1.08
CA PRO A 347 -7.82 9.02 0.54
C PRO A 347 -9.02 9.52 -0.28
N PRO A 348 -9.61 8.66 -1.14
CA PRO A 348 -10.81 8.99 -1.89
C PRO A 348 -12.00 9.38 -0.98
N SER A 349 -12.93 10.16 -1.52
CA SER A 349 -14.19 10.46 -0.83
C SER A 349 -14.94 9.18 -0.47
N GLY A 350 -15.55 9.16 0.71
CA GLY A 350 -16.21 7.98 1.27
C GLY A 350 -15.30 7.06 2.09
N ALA A 351 -13.98 7.29 2.09
CA ALA A 351 -13.06 6.54 2.94
C ALA A 351 -13.25 6.93 4.41
N PHE A 352 -12.89 6.02 5.32
CA PHE A 352 -12.95 6.24 6.76
C PHE A 352 -11.58 6.06 7.39
N TYR A 353 -11.31 6.86 8.42
CA TYR A 353 -10.29 6.56 9.40
C TYR A 353 -10.86 5.55 10.40
N ALA A 354 -10.23 4.38 10.53
CA ALA A 354 -10.65 3.35 11.47
C ALA A 354 -10.44 3.79 12.92
N ALA A 355 -11.30 3.26 13.80
CA ALA A 355 -11.09 3.31 15.23
C ALA A 355 -9.88 2.44 15.63
N TRP A 356 -9.27 2.74 16.77
CA TRP A 356 -8.16 1.96 17.32
C TRP A 356 -8.11 2.07 18.84
N ASN A 357 -7.44 1.11 19.48
CA ASN A 357 -7.27 1.06 20.93
C ASN A 357 -5.84 0.63 21.27
N SER A 358 -5.13 1.48 22.02
CA SER A 358 -3.74 1.22 22.42
C SER A 358 -3.61 0.21 23.56
N ALA A 359 -4.71 -0.24 24.18
CA ALA A 359 -4.68 -1.32 25.15
C ALA A 359 -4.26 -2.63 24.50
N ALA A 360 -3.47 -3.43 25.21
CA ALA A 360 -3.25 -4.82 24.82
C ALA A 360 -4.56 -5.62 24.94
N ILE A 361 -4.81 -6.56 24.02
CA ILE A 361 -5.80 -7.62 24.24
C ILE A 361 -5.31 -8.45 25.43
N GLY A 362 -6.14 -8.55 26.47
CA GLY A 362 -5.75 -9.13 27.76
C GLY A 362 -6.18 -10.58 27.99
N SER A 363 -7.05 -11.14 27.14
CA SER A 363 -7.63 -12.47 27.32
C SER A 363 -7.68 -13.26 26.02
N THR A 364 -7.37 -14.56 26.10
CA THR A 364 -7.74 -15.51 25.05
C THR A 364 -9.26 -15.65 24.97
N GLY A 365 -9.77 -16.14 23.85
CA GLY A 365 -11.21 -16.18 23.56
C GLY A 365 -11.81 -14.83 23.14
N THR A 366 -11.02 -13.73 23.18
CA THR A 366 -11.47 -12.43 22.66
C THR A 366 -11.83 -12.58 21.19
N SER A 367 -13.10 -12.31 20.85
CA SER A 367 -13.58 -12.32 19.47
C SER A 367 -12.92 -11.22 18.65
N ILE A 368 -12.53 -11.55 17.44
CA ILE A 368 -11.87 -10.65 16.51
C ILE A 368 -12.51 -10.71 15.13
N VAL A 369 -12.26 -9.68 14.33
CA VAL A 369 -12.60 -9.62 12.91
C VAL A 369 -11.36 -9.21 12.13
N GLY A 370 -11.02 -9.99 11.10
CA GLY A 370 -10.06 -9.61 10.08
C GLY A 370 -10.79 -9.03 8.87
N ILE A 371 -10.28 -7.94 8.30
CA ILE A 371 -10.77 -7.36 7.03
C ILE A 371 -9.56 -7.20 6.10
N HIS A 372 -9.55 -7.90 4.97
CA HIS A 372 -8.32 -8.13 4.20
C HIS A 372 -8.55 -8.38 2.70
N HIS A 373 -7.46 -8.47 1.94
CA HIS A 373 -7.43 -8.80 0.50
C HIS A 373 -6.62 -10.09 0.25
N PRO A 374 -7.22 -11.28 0.45
CA PRO A 374 -6.54 -12.57 0.27
C PRO A 374 -6.30 -12.83 -1.22
N ALA A 375 -5.15 -13.39 -1.56
CA ALA A 375 -4.66 -13.60 -2.95
C ALA A 375 -4.65 -12.33 -3.84
N GLY A 376 -4.83 -11.13 -3.26
CA GLY A 376 -5.04 -9.90 -4.01
C GLY A 376 -6.46 -9.68 -4.54
N ASP A 377 -7.40 -10.54 -4.14
CA ASP A 377 -8.81 -10.55 -4.52
C ASP A 377 -9.57 -9.34 -3.93
N VAL A 378 -10.86 -9.24 -4.25
CA VAL A 378 -11.81 -8.31 -3.63
C VAL A 378 -11.80 -8.47 -2.11
N LYS A 379 -12.14 -7.38 -1.41
CA LYS A 379 -12.09 -7.33 0.06
C LYS A 379 -12.97 -8.41 0.69
N LYS A 380 -12.41 -9.12 1.65
CA LYS A 380 -13.07 -10.18 2.43
C LYS A 380 -13.07 -9.87 3.92
N TYR A 381 -13.82 -10.65 4.70
CA TYR A 381 -13.71 -10.69 6.15
C TYR A 381 -13.57 -12.12 6.69
N SER A 382 -12.94 -12.22 7.86
CA SER A 382 -12.80 -13.48 8.62
C SER A 382 -13.15 -13.26 10.09
N LEU A 383 -13.75 -14.25 10.73
CA LEU A 383 -14.17 -14.23 12.13
C LEU A 383 -13.41 -15.30 12.91
N GLY A 384 -12.95 -14.93 14.08
CA GLY A 384 -12.13 -15.80 14.89
C GLY A 384 -12.01 -15.32 16.33
N SER A 385 -11.05 -15.92 17.03
CA SER A 385 -10.70 -15.52 18.39
C SER A 385 -9.20 -15.58 18.64
N VAL A 386 -8.74 -14.77 19.59
CA VAL A 386 -7.34 -14.80 20.05
C VAL A 386 -7.14 -16.06 20.90
N THR A 387 -6.19 -16.92 20.52
CA THR A 387 -5.81 -18.15 21.23
C THR A 387 -4.43 -18.09 21.88
N GLY A 388 -3.70 -16.99 21.69
CA GLY A 388 -2.43 -16.73 22.35
C GLY A 388 -2.15 -15.24 22.41
N LEU A 389 -1.68 -14.76 23.58
CA LEU A 389 -1.45 -13.33 23.83
C LEU A 389 0.00 -12.88 23.58
N ASN A 390 0.92 -13.84 23.62
CA ASN A 390 2.35 -13.61 23.47
C ASN A 390 2.99 -14.84 22.82
N THR A 391 3.01 -14.87 21.50
CA THR A 391 3.58 -15.97 20.71
C THR A 391 4.68 -15.46 19.78
N SER A 392 5.46 -16.39 19.24
CA SER A 392 6.53 -16.12 18.29
C SER A 392 6.40 -17.02 17.06
N ILE A 393 6.79 -16.50 15.90
CA ILE A 393 6.84 -17.23 14.62
C ILE A 393 7.95 -16.62 13.76
N ASP A 394 8.70 -17.45 13.01
CA ASP A 394 9.76 -17.01 12.09
C ASP A 394 10.76 -16.01 12.68
N GLY A 395 11.15 -16.22 13.94
CA GLY A 395 12.07 -15.34 14.67
C GLY A 395 11.47 -13.97 15.05
N LYS A 396 10.17 -13.75 14.84
CA LYS A 396 9.44 -12.53 15.18
C LYS A 396 8.63 -12.74 16.45
N SER A 397 8.56 -11.71 17.29
CA SER A 397 7.88 -11.74 18.58
C SER A 397 7.67 -10.32 19.10
N PRO A 398 6.66 -10.07 19.94
CA PRO A 398 5.53 -10.92 20.30
C PRO A 398 4.29 -10.68 19.43
N PHE A 399 3.51 -11.73 19.19
CA PHE A 399 2.29 -11.71 18.39
C PHE A 399 1.07 -12.15 19.21
N TYR A 400 -0.11 -11.69 18.80
CA TYR A 400 -1.36 -12.38 19.06
C TYR A 400 -1.47 -13.57 18.11
N ARG A 401 -1.77 -14.75 18.65
CA ARG A 401 -2.16 -15.92 17.85
C ARG A 401 -3.67 -15.94 17.73
N VAL A 402 -4.17 -16.10 16.51
CA VAL A 402 -5.58 -16.10 16.15
C VAL A 402 -5.92 -17.43 15.51
N VAL A 403 -7.11 -17.96 15.82
CA VAL A 403 -7.70 -19.11 15.12
C VAL A 403 -9.04 -18.69 14.57
N TRP A 404 -9.29 -19.05 13.31
CA TRP A 404 -10.51 -18.70 12.60
C TRP A 404 -11.59 -19.77 12.78
N ASN A 405 -12.84 -19.32 12.72
CA ASN A 405 -14.01 -20.20 12.66
C ASN A 405 -14.92 -19.89 11.45
N ASP A 406 -14.61 -18.83 10.70
CA ASP A 406 -15.30 -18.43 9.47
C ASP A 406 -14.35 -17.56 8.63
N GLY A 407 -14.07 -17.99 7.40
CA GLY A 407 -12.98 -17.45 6.58
C GLY A 407 -11.58 -17.77 7.13
N VAL A 408 -10.55 -17.33 6.41
CA VAL A 408 -9.11 -17.47 6.76
C VAL A 408 -8.33 -16.25 6.27
N THR A 409 -7.00 -16.28 6.28
CA THR A 409 -6.19 -15.32 5.53
C THR A 409 -5.32 -16.03 4.50
N GLU A 410 -4.87 -15.31 3.48
CA GLU A 410 -3.96 -15.81 2.45
C GLU A 410 -2.93 -14.75 2.07
N GLY A 411 -1.94 -15.10 1.22
CA GLY A 411 -0.97 -14.13 0.70
C GLY A 411 -1.65 -12.87 0.14
N GLY A 412 -1.16 -11.68 0.51
CA GLY A 412 -1.82 -10.40 0.20
C GLY A 412 -2.66 -9.83 1.35
N SER A 413 -3.10 -10.68 2.28
CA SER A 413 -3.77 -10.24 3.52
C SER A 413 -2.80 -9.53 4.47
N SER A 414 -1.49 -9.83 4.36
CA SER A 414 -0.41 -9.22 5.12
C SER A 414 -0.61 -7.72 5.39
N GLY A 415 -0.51 -7.31 6.65
CA GLY A 415 -0.73 -5.93 7.10
C GLY A 415 -2.19 -5.55 7.40
N SER A 416 -3.16 -6.43 7.11
CA SER A 416 -4.58 -6.19 7.45
C SER A 416 -4.82 -6.03 8.94
N GLY A 417 -5.75 -5.15 9.32
CA GLY A 417 -6.06 -4.88 10.72
C GLY A 417 -6.72 -6.06 11.44
N LEU A 418 -6.31 -6.30 12.70
CA LEU A 418 -7.04 -7.12 13.67
C LEU A 418 -8.01 -6.23 14.44
N PHE A 419 -9.33 -6.43 14.29
CA PHE A 419 -10.33 -5.60 14.96
C PHE A 419 -10.98 -6.31 16.14
N THR A 420 -11.07 -5.61 17.28
CA THR A 420 -12.03 -5.93 18.37
C THR A 420 -13.23 -4.99 18.30
N ILE A 421 -14.37 -5.41 18.82
CA ILE A 421 -15.59 -4.58 18.83
C ILE A 421 -15.75 -3.96 20.22
N ALA A 422 -15.72 -2.63 20.31
CA ALA A 422 -15.98 -1.90 21.53
C ALA A 422 -17.47 -2.00 21.94
N SER A 423 -17.80 -1.69 23.19
CA SER A 423 -19.20 -1.69 23.68
C SER A 423 -20.12 -0.77 22.87
N GLY A 424 -19.59 0.35 22.34
CA GLY A 424 -20.29 1.26 21.44
C GLY A 424 -20.43 0.76 19.99
N GLY A 425 -19.95 -0.44 19.67
CA GLY A 425 -20.02 -1.04 18.33
C GLY A 425 -18.91 -0.62 17.37
N ALA A 426 -17.94 0.19 17.82
CA ALA A 426 -16.78 0.58 17.02
C ALA A 426 -15.80 -0.60 16.84
N TYR A 427 -15.32 -0.79 15.61
CA TYR A 427 -14.31 -1.78 15.28
C TYR A 427 -12.93 -1.15 15.47
N GLN A 428 -12.30 -1.45 16.61
CA GLN A 428 -11.03 -0.87 17.03
C GLN A 428 -9.87 -1.76 16.58
N LEU A 429 -8.95 -1.23 15.77
CA LEU A 429 -7.71 -1.91 15.40
C LEU A 429 -6.84 -2.18 16.65
N ARG A 430 -6.31 -3.40 16.74
CA ARG A 430 -5.43 -3.90 17.81
C ARG A 430 -4.07 -4.41 17.31
N GLY A 431 -3.87 -4.46 15.99
CA GLY A 431 -2.71 -5.12 15.38
C GLY A 431 -2.79 -5.22 13.86
N GLY A 432 -1.73 -5.74 13.23
CA GLY A 432 -1.69 -6.05 11.79
C GLY A 432 -1.25 -7.49 11.52
N LEU A 433 -1.78 -8.12 10.47
CA LEU A 433 -1.43 -9.50 10.12
C LEU A 433 0.03 -9.61 9.68
N TYR A 434 0.79 -10.51 10.31
CA TYR A 434 2.07 -10.98 9.76
C TYR A 434 1.85 -12.09 8.73
N GLY A 435 1.07 -13.10 9.11
CA GLY A 435 0.79 -14.30 8.34
C GLY A 435 0.55 -15.48 9.26
N GLY A 436 0.56 -16.69 8.71
CA GLY A 436 0.35 -17.91 9.47
C GLY A 436 0.18 -19.11 8.57
N TYR A 437 -0.51 -20.11 9.09
CA TYR A 437 -0.69 -21.39 8.41
C TYR A 437 -2.15 -21.65 8.02
N SER A 438 -3.06 -20.71 8.27
CA SER A 438 -4.45 -20.89 7.88
C SER A 438 -4.62 -20.90 6.36
N TYR A 439 -5.51 -21.78 5.89
CA TYR A 439 -6.04 -21.84 4.53
C TYR A 439 -7.37 -22.60 4.58
N CYS A 440 -8.16 -22.64 3.51
CA CYS A 440 -9.55 -23.09 3.66
C CYS A 440 -9.72 -24.56 4.09
N ALA A 441 -8.76 -25.45 3.81
CA ALA A 441 -8.82 -26.82 4.33
C ALA A 441 -8.18 -26.99 5.72
N ALA A 442 -7.53 -25.96 6.27
CA ALA A 442 -7.00 -25.93 7.63
C ALA A 442 -7.33 -24.61 8.33
N GLN A 443 -8.62 -24.29 8.45
CA GLN A 443 -9.07 -23.04 9.08
C GLN A 443 -8.63 -22.87 10.55
N THR A 444 -8.40 -24.00 11.23
CA THR A 444 -7.97 -24.01 12.63
C THR A 444 -6.47 -23.79 12.82
N ASP A 445 -5.69 -23.86 11.73
CA ASP A 445 -4.27 -23.52 11.79
C ASP A 445 -4.12 -22.01 12.04
N PRO A 446 -3.17 -21.60 12.89
CA PRO A 446 -3.18 -20.25 13.42
C PRO A 446 -2.59 -19.21 12.46
N ASP A 447 -3.10 -18.00 12.60
CA ASP A 447 -2.47 -16.78 12.10
C ASP A 447 -1.93 -15.91 13.24
N TYR A 448 -0.99 -15.03 12.90
CA TYR A 448 -0.23 -14.23 13.85
C TYR A 448 -0.35 -12.74 13.51
N TYR A 449 -0.77 -11.96 14.50
CA TYR A 449 -0.99 -10.52 14.38
C TYR A 449 -0.08 -9.74 15.31
N SER A 450 0.61 -8.74 14.75
CA SER A 450 1.43 -7.80 15.51
C SER A 450 0.55 -7.05 16.53
N ARG A 451 1.15 -6.52 17.59
CA ARG A 451 0.41 -5.90 18.68
C ARG A 451 0.56 -4.39 18.63
N PHE A 452 -0.52 -3.67 18.29
CA PHE A 452 -0.51 -2.20 18.20
C PHE A 452 -0.09 -1.55 19.53
N SER A 453 -0.55 -2.11 20.65
CA SER A 453 -0.22 -1.66 22.01
C SER A 453 1.29 -1.59 22.27
N ASP A 454 2.07 -2.49 21.69
CA ASP A 454 3.50 -2.60 21.96
C ASP A 454 4.35 -1.50 21.32
N VAL A 455 3.81 -0.86 20.29
CA VAL A 455 4.51 0.19 19.53
C VAL A 455 3.84 1.55 19.66
N TYR A 456 2.65 1.62 20.26
CA TYR A 456 1.90 2.87 20.37
C TYR A 456 2.71 3.98 21.05
N SER A 457 3.42 3.68 22.14
CA SER A 457 4.24 4.68 22.84
C SER A 457 5.35 5.29 21.98
N SER A 458 5.86 4.57 20.98
CA SER A 458 6.88 5.08 20.04
C SER A 458 6.30 5.82 18.85
N ILE A 459 5.00 5.67 18.57
CA ILE A 459 4.33 6.26 17.39
C ILE A 459 3.24 7.27 17.75
N SER A 460 2.91 7.45 19.04
CA SER A 460 1.79 8.25 19.53
C SER A 460 1.87 9.71 19.08
N THR A 461 3.07 10.26 18.93
CA THR A 461 3.31 11.63 18.42
C THR A 461 2.78 11.84 17.00
N PHE A 462 2.53 10.77 16.24
CA PHE A 462 1.87 10.89 14.94
C PHE A 462 0.35 11.02 15.04
N PHE A 463 -0.26 10.51 16.12
CA PHE A 463 -1.72 10.44 16.33
C PHE A 463 -2.31 11.70 16.98
N GLY A 464 -1.47 12.59 17.50
CA GLY A 464 -1.87 13.82 18.18
C GLY A 464 -0.74 14.38 19.02
N GLN A 465 -0.86 15.65 19.43
CA GLN A 465 -0.01 16.23 20.48
C GLN A 465 -0.47 15.78 21.86
#